data_AF-A0A139WKK9-F1
#
_entry.id   AF-A0A139WKK9-F1
#
_cell.length_a   1.000
_cell.length_b   1.000
_cell.length_c   1.000
_cell.angle_alpha   90.00
_cell.angle_beta   90.00
_cell.angle_gamma   90.00
#
_symmetry.space_group_name_H-M   'P 1'
#
loop_
_entity.id
_entity.type
_entity.pdbx_description
1 polymer ?
#
loop_
_entity_poly.entity_id
_entity_poly.type
_entity_poly.pdbx_seq_one_letter_code
_entity_poly.pdbx_strand_id
1 'polypeptide(L)' 'MVYTSEQKAFLLESYFRNGEKVNGVWKYSIQPCLEEFREAFPEEH' A
#
# COMPACT_ATOMS: atom_id res chain seq x y z
N MET A 1 8.33 -3.78 14.44
CA MET A 1 8.66 -2.47 13.86
C MET A 1 7.47 -1.54 14.05
N VAL A 2 7.70 -0.33 14.55
CA VAL A 2 6.66 0.71 14.62
C VAL A 2 6.81 1.55 13.35
N TYR A 3 5.82 1.48 12.46
CA TYR A 3 5.82 2.33 11.27
C TYR A 3 5.69 3.81 11.64
N THR A 4 6.41 4.66 10.93
CA THR A 4 6.26 6.12 11.02
C THR A 4 4.87 6.54 10.55
N SER A 5 4.45 7.76 10.88
CA SER A 5 3.19 8.31 10.39
C SER A 5 3.15 8.40 8.85
N GLU A 6 4.28 8.70 8.23
CA GLU A 6 4.45 8.74 6.77
C GLU A 6 4.27 7.35 6.15
N GLN A 7 4.93 6.33 6.69
CA GLN A 7 4.79 4.94 6.24
C GLN A 7 3.34 4.44 6.35
N LYS A 8 2.61 4.83 7.42
CA LYS A 8 1.19 4.51 7.58
C LYS A 8 0.31 5.23 6.56
N ALA A 9 0.56 6.52 6.32
CA ALA A 9 -0.17 7.30 5.32
C ALA A 9 0.03 6.72 3.92
N PHE A 10 1.27 6.39 3.56
CA PHE A 10 1.60 5.76 2.28
C PHE A 10 0.85 4.44 2.08
N LEU A 11 0.85 3.54 3.07
CA LEU A 11 0.14 2.26 2.99
C LEU A 11 -1.37 2.48 2.76
N LEU A 12 -1.97 3.43 3.47
CA LEU A 12 -3.39 3.73 3.32
C LEU A 12 -3.72 4.29 1.94
N GLU A 13 -2.92 5.23 1.45
CA GLU A 13 -3.09 5.84 0.12
C GLU A 13 -2.88 4.81 -0.99
N SER A 14 -1.82 4.02 -0.89
CA SER A 14 -1.50 2.95 -1.85
C SER A 14 -2.59 1.88 -1.89
N TYR A 15 -3.15 1.49 -0.74
CA TYR A 15 -4.26 0.54 -0.69
C TYR A 15 -5.48 1.00 -1.48
N PHE A 16 -5.87 2.28 -1.36
CA PHE A 16 -6.99 2.82 -2.12
C PHE A 16 -6.65 3.03 -3.60
N ARG A 17 -5.43 3.48 -3.91
CA ARG A 17 -4.95 3.68 -5.29
C ARG A 17 -4.93 2.37 -6.08
N ASN A 18 -4.52 1.28 -5.43
CA ASN A 18 -4.47 -0.07 -6.00
C ASN A 18 -5.82 -0.80 -5.99
N GLY A 19 -6.90 -0.12 -5.61
CA GLY A 19 -8.25 -0.65 -5.75
C GLY A 19 -8.55 -0.93 -7.22
N GLU A 20 -9.10 -2.10 -7.51
CA GLU A 20 -9.57 -2.46 -8.84
C GLU A 20 -11.10 -2.56 -8.82
N LYS A 21 -11.76 -2.00 -9.84
CA LYS A 21 -13.21 -2.11 -9.97
C LYS A 21 -13.55 -3.34 -10.82
N VAL A 22 -13.98 -4.42 -10.18
CA VAL A 22 -14.37 -5.68 -10.83
C VAL A 22 -15.89 -5.84 -10.76
N ASN A 23 -16.55 -5.90 -11.92
CA ASN A 23 -18.02 -6.00 -12.03
C ASN A 23 -18.77 -4.92 -11.23
N GLY A 24 -18.24 -3.69 -11.22
CA GLY A 24 -18.85 -2.57 -10.51
C GLY A 24 -18.51 -2.48 -9.02
N VAL A 25 -17.87 -3.51 -8.45
CA VAL A 25 -17.46 -3.55 -7.03
C VAL A 25 -15.97 -3.27 -6.92
N TRP A 26 -15.60 -2.36 -6.02
CA TRP A 26 -14.19 -2.14 -5.69
C TRP A 26 -13.64 -3.32 -4.90
N LYS A 27 -12.56 -3.90 -5.41
CA LYS A 27 -11.75 -4.90 -4.72
C LYS A 27 -10.43 -4.26 -4.36
N TYR A 28 -10.01 -4.49 -3.13
CA TYR A 28 -8.75 -3.96 -2.62
C TYR A 28 -7.87 -5.13 -2.18
N SER A 29 -6.59 -5.04 -2.47
CA SER A 29 -5.59 -6.01 -2.04
C SER A 29 -4.44 -5.29 -1.36
N ILE A 30 -3.94 -5.88 -0.28
CA ILE A 30 -2.77 -5.38 0.42
C ILE A 30 -1.46 -5.75 -0.29
N GLN A 31 -1.46 -6.77 -1.15
CA GLN A 31 -0.24 -7.26 -1.81
C GLN A 31 0.44 -6.20 -2.69
N PRO A 32 -0.25 -5.53 -3.63
CA PRO A 32 0.36 -4.45 -4.42
C PRO A 32 0.89 -3.32 -3.54
N CYS A 33 0.15 -3.00 -2.47
CA CYS A 33 0.53 -1.98 -1.51
C CYS A 33 1.83 -2.33 -0.76
N LEU A 34 2.04 -3.59 -0.40
CA LEU A 34 3.28 -4.03 0.25
C LEU A 34 4.48 -4.02 -0.70
N GLU A 35 4.30 -4.37 -1.97
CA GLU A 35 5.40 -4.29 -2.95
C GLU A 35 5.81 -2.83 -3.19
N GLU A 36 4.84 -1.92 -3.42
CA GLU A 36 5.12 -0.48 -3.52
C GLU A 36 5.76 0.08 -2.25
N PHE A 37 5.33 -0.40 -1.07
CA PHE A 37 5.91 0.02 0.20
C PHE A 37 7.39 -0.37 0.32
N ARG A 38 7.76 -1.58 -0.12
CA ARG A 38 9.16 -2.05 -0.10
C ARG A 38 10.05 -1.25 -1.06
N GLU A 39 9.52 -0.86 -2.20
CA GLU A 39 10.23 0.00 -3.16
C GLU A 39 10.40 1.42 -2.63
N ALA A 40 9.37 1.98 -1.98
CA ALA A 40 9.38 3.34 -1.44
C ALA A 40 10.20 3.48 -0.14
N PHE A 41 10.18 2.44 0.71
CA PHE A 41 10.86 2.39 1.99
C PHE A 41 11.75 1.13 2.07
N PRO A 42 12.85 1.07 1.31
CA PRO A 42 13.79 -0.03 1.41
C PRO A 42 14.35 -0.12 2.83
N GLU A 43 14.52 -1.32 3.36
CA GLU A 43 15.25 -1.50 4.61
C GLU A 43 16.71 -1.09 4.36
N GLU A 44 17.20 -0.05 5.05
CA GLU A 44 18.62 0.29 5.04
C GLU A 44 19.40 -0.89 5.63
N HIS A 45 20.34 -1.42 4.84
CA HIS A 45 21.19 -2.56 5.19
C HIS A 45 22.33 -2.19 6.13
#